data_AF-A0A7S2HV37-F1
#
_entry.id   AF-A0A7S2HV37-F1
#
_cell.length_a   1.000
_cell.length_b   1.000
_cell.length_c   1.000
_cell.angle_alpha   90.00
_cell.angle_beta   90.00
_cell.angle_gamma   90.00
#
_symmetry.space_group_name_H-M   'P 1'
#
loop_
_entity.id
_entity.type
_entity.pdbx_description
1 polymer ?
#
loop_
_entity_poly.entity_id
_entity_poly.type
_entity_poly.pdbx_seq_one_letter_code
_entity_poly.pdbx_strand_id
1 'polypeptide(L)'
;PMMRFDTSYSQPTGGQPRDEYEAALDTWNKMDLANVHGFPVWEPEVFELFKSNFGELKAIFASYAMSGGSGAKGGMTMDQGELTQFSMDCSLETGELPITRIIKIFERADVVDENSKSRQKASTGDGALELHEFFEAL
;
A
#
# COMPACT_ATOMS: atom_id res chain seq x y z
N PRO A 1 -6.31 6.14 -24.53
CA PRO A 1 -6.19 5.66 -23.13
C PRO A 1 -5.54 4.28 -23.13
N MET A 2 -4.42 4.08 -22.41
CA MET A 2 -3.86 2.73 -22.24
C MET A 2 -4.86 1.90 -21.41
N MET A 3 -5.12 0.66 -21.84
CA MET A 3 -6.00 -0.23 -21.08
C MET A 3 -5.28 -0.65 -19.80
N ARG A 4 -5.97 -0.55 -18.65
CA ARG A 4 -5.47 -1.08 -17.38
C ARG A 4 -5.39 -2.59 -17.45
N PHE A 5 -4.46 -3.17 -16.70
CA PHE A 5 -4.44 -4.61 -16.48
C PHE A 5 -5.71 -5.05 -15.74
N ASP A 6 -6.41 -6.04 -16.28
CA ASP A 6 -7.60 -6.60 -15.66
C ASP A 6 -7.19 -7.78 -14.78
N THR A 7 -7.17 -7.54 -13.47
CA THR A 7 -6.80 -8.53 -12.45
C THR A 7 -7.77 -9.71 -12.39
N SER A 8 -8.96 -9.63 -12.98
CA SER A 8 -9.92 -10.75 -13.04
C SER A 8 -9.42 -11.95 -13.86
N TYR A 9 -8.45 -11.72 -14.76
CA TYR A 9 -7.81 -12.79 -15.52
C TYR A 9 -6.63 -13.44 -14.80
N SER A 10 -6.20 -12.88 -13.66
CA SER A 10 -5.09 -13.43 -12.91
C SER A 10 -5.47 -14.71 -12.17
N GLN A 11 -4.46 -15.49 -11.79
CA GLN A 11 -4.61 -16.74 -11.05
C GLN A 11 -3.56 -16.80 -9.93
N PRO A 12 -3.81 -17.58 -8.86
CA PRO A 12 -2.79 -17.87 -7.86
C PRO A 12 -1.54 -18.45 -8.52
N THR A 13 -0.36 -18.01 -8.07
CA THR A 13 0.94 -18.42 -8.61
C THR A 13 1.81 -19.03 -7.51
N GLY A 14 2.75 -19.92 -7.87
CA GLY A 14 3.78 -20.38 -6.94
C GLY A 14 3.26 -21.19 -5.73
N GLY A 15 2.07 -21.78 -5.80
CA GLY A 15 1.45 -22.48 -4.67
C GLY A 15 0.83 -21.55 -3.62
N GLN A 16 0.63 -20.27 -3.96
CA GLN A 16 -0.04 -19.30 -3.11
C GLN A 16 -1.40 -19.82 -2.61
N PRO A 17 -1.67 -19.76 -1.29
CA PRO A 17 -2.98 -20.06 -0.73
C PRO A 17 -4.08 -19.20 -1.34
N ARG A 18 -5.26 -19.79 -1.58
CA ARG A 18 -6.34 -19.11 -2.29
C ARG A 18 -6.90 -17.91 -1.52
N ASP A 19 -7.00 -18.03 -0.21
CA ASP A 19 -7.41 -16.95 0.70
C ASP A 19 -6.44 -15.78 0.70
N GLU A 20 -5.13 -16.06 0.63
CA GLU A 20 -4.09 -15.03 0.51
C GLU A 20 -4.20 -14.29 -0.84
N TYR A 21 -4.40 -15.03 -1.92
CA TYR A 21 -4.61 -14.46 -3.25
C TYR A 21 -5.87 -13.59 -3.33
N GLU A 22 -6.99 -14.03 -2.75
CA GLU A 22 -8.23 -13.26 -2.68
C GLU A 22 -8.03 -11.96 -1.87
N ALA A 23 -7.31 -12.02 -0.75
CA ALA A 23 -6.94 -10.84 0.02
C ALA A 23 -5.99 -9.89 -0.75
N ALA A 24 -5.06 -10.42 -1.55
CA ALA A 24 -4.20 -9.63 -2.41
C ALA A 24 -5.01 -8.89 -3.48
N LEU A 25 -5.97 -9.56 -4.12
CA LEU A 25 -6.88 -8.93 -5.09
C LEU A 25 -7.71 -7.80 -4.45
N ASP A 26 -8.31 -8.06 -3.29
CA ASP A 26 -9.10 -7.06 -2.57
C ASP A 26 -8.26 -5.85 -2.18
N THR A 27 -7.01 -6.07 -1.75
CA THR A 27 -6.07 -5.01 -1.41
C THR A 27 -5.68 -4.20 -2.64
N TRP A 28 -5.27 -4.86 -3.72
CA TRP A 28 -4.91 -4.22 -4.98
C TRP A 28 -6.04 -3.36 -5.57
N ASN A 29 -7.27 -3.86 -5.51
CA ASN A 29 -8.42 -3.15 -6.05
C ASN A 29 -8.78 -1.87 -5.28
N LYS A 30 -8.31 -1.74 -4.03
CA LYS A 30 -8.44 -0.51 -3.24
C LYS A 30 -7.35 0.51 -3.55
N MET A 31 -6.22 0.09 -4.12
CA MET A 31 -5.06 0.96 -4.33
C MET A 31 -5.25 1.94 -5.51
N ASP A 32 -4.89 3.22 -5.33
CA ASP A 32 -4.78 4.23 -6.39
C ASP A 32 -3.33 4.48 -6.85
N LEU A 33 -2.88 3.62 -7.77
CA LEU A 33 -1.56 3.70 -8.39
C LEU A 33 -1.50 4.66 -9.60
N ALA A 34 -2.57 5.41 -9.92
CA ALA A 34 -2.64 6.21 -11.15
C ALA A 34 -1.57 7.33 -11.22
N ASN A 35 -0.98 7.69 -10.08
CA ASN A 35 0.02 8.74 -9.97
C ASN A 35 1.46 8.20 -9.95
N VAL A 36 1.64 6.88 -9.95
CA VAL A 36 2.96 6.25 -10.01
C VAL A 36 3.55 6.46 -11.40
N HIS A 37 4.81 6.92 -11.45
CA HIS A 37 5.47 7.19 -12.71
C HIS A 37 5.55 5.92 -13.58
N GLY A 38 5.16 6.04 -14.85
CA GLY A 38 5.15 4.93 -15.80
C GLY A 38 3.94 3.99 -15.71
N PHE A 39 3.05 4.15 -14.72
CA PHE A 39 1.80 3.38 -14.68
C PHE A 39 0.86 3.78 -15.84
N PRO A 40 0.11 2.85 -16.47
CA PRO A 40 0.00 1.41 -16.23
C PRO A 40 0.95 0.52 -17.08
N VAL A 41 2.06 1.05 -17.62
CA VAL A 41 2.91 0.30 -18.59
C VAL A 41 3.44 -1.03 -18.04
N TRP A 42 3.66 -1.09 -16.73
CA TRP A 42 4.24 -2.21 -15.98
C TRP A 42 3.26 -2.74 -14.91
N GLU A 43 1.98 -2.38 -14.99
CA GLU A 43 0.92 -2.81 -14.06
C GLU A 43 0.81 -4.34 -13.92
N PRO A 44 0.87 -5.15 -15.00
CA PRO A 44 0.83 -6.61 -14.89
C PRO A 44 2.00 -7.19 -14.08
N GLU A 45 3.21 -6.74 -14.36
CA GLU A 45 4.43 -7.24 -13.69
C GLU A 45 4.46 -6.84 -12.21
N VAL A 46 4.03 -5.62 -11.89
CA VAL A 46 3.90 -5.18 -10.49
C VAL A 46 2.86 -6.01 -9.77
N PHE A 47 1.70 -6.25 -10.39
CA PHE A 47 0.66 -7.06 -9.77
C PHE A 47 1.11 -8.50 -9.53
N GLU A 48 1.82 -9.12 -10.47
CA GLU A 48 2.36 -10.47 -10.32
C GLU A 48 3.36 -10.56 -9.15
N LEU A 49 4.28 -9.59 -9.03
CA LEU A 49 5.22 -9.52 -7.91
C LEU A 49 4.51 -9.24 -6.58
N PHE A 50 3.53 -8.33 -6.58
CA PHE A 50 2.75 -7.99 -5.41
C PHE A 50 2.01 -9.21 -4.88
N LYS A 51 1.23 -9.89 -5.73
CA LYS A 51 0.46 -11.05 -5.28
C LYS A 51 1.38 -12.19 -4.85
N SER A 52 2.49 -12.46 -5.54
CA SER A 52 3.38 -13.57 -5.17
C SER A 52 4.06 -13.41 -3.81
N ASN A 53 4.20 -12.16 -3.33
CA ASN A 53 4.85 -11.84 -2.07
C ASN A 53 3.88 -11.29 -1.01
N PHE A 54 2.57 -11.35 -1.26
CA PHE A 54 1.56 -10.67 -0.44
C PHE A 54 1.59 -11.11 1.02
N GLY A 55 1.71 -12.41 1.29
CA GLY A 55 1.80 -12.93 2.66
C GLY A 55 2.96 -12.35 3.46
N GLU A 56 4.16 -12.28 2.86
CA GLU A 56 5.35 -11.70 3.49
C GLU A 56 5.22 -10.19 3.68
N LEU A 57 4.74 -9.48 2.65
CA LEU A 57 4.50 -8.05 2.70
C LEU A 57 3.47 -7.67 3.78
N LYS A 58 2.39 -8.44 3.91
CA LYS A 58 1.39 -8.28 4.96
C LYS A 58 1.97 -8.56 6.35
N ALA A 59 2.84 -9.56 6.48
CA ALA A 59 3.53 -9.85 7.75
C ALA A 59 4.47 -8.71 8.16
N ILE A 60 5.17 -8.10 7.21
CA ILE A 60 5.98 -6.89 7.45
C ILE A 60 5.09 -5.76 7.97
N PHE A 61 4.00 -5.44 7.28
CA PHE A 61 3.05 -4.43 7.75
C PHE A 61 2.58 -4.70 9.19
N ALA A 62 2.11 -5.93 9.46
CA ALA A 62 1.66 -6.33 10.79
C ALA A 62 2.77 -6.26 11.86
N SER A 63 4.04 -6.41 11.47
CA SER A 63 5.17 -6.32 12.39
C SER A 63 5.48 -4.89 12.86
N TYR A 64 5.11 -3.89 12.05
CA TYR A 64 5.33 -2.47 12.36
C TYR A 64 4.06 -1.78 12.89
N ALA A 65 2.88 -2.21 12.44
CA ALA A 65 1.56 -1.70 12.85
C ALA A 65 1.13 -2.15 14.27
N MET A 66 2.02 -2.05 15.26
CA MET A 66 1.88 -2.67 16.59
C MET A 66 1.86 -1.71 17.79
N SER A 67 1.99 -0.40 17.61
CA SER A 67 2.06 0.58 18.71
C SER A 67 0.77 1.38 18.96
N GLY A 68 -0.27 1.19 18.15
CA GLY A 68 -1.63 1.63 18.46
C GLY A 68 -2.22 0.84 19.63
N GLY A 69 -1.96 1.30 20.86
CA GLY A 69 -2.28 0.60 22.11
C GLY A 69 -3.68 -0.03 22.19
N SER A 70 -3.76 -1.12 22.97
CA SER A 70 -4.95 -1.88 23.36
C SER A 70 -6.25 -1.06 23.34
N GLY A 71 -6.96 -1.03 22.20
CA GLY A 71 -8.21 -0.27 22.12
C GLY A 71 -8.81 0.00 20.74
N ALA A 72 -8.05 -0.11 19.64
CA ALA A 72 -8.64 0.06 18.31
C ALA A 72 -9.59 -1.12 18.00
N LYS A 73 -10.90 -0.85 18.00
CA LYS A 73 -11.93 -1.74 17.45
C LYS A 73 -11.98 -1.66 15.90
N GLY A 74 -10.89 -1.26 15.26
CA GLY A 74 -10.68 -1.15 13.82
C GLY A 74 -9.41 -1.92 13.44
N GLY A 75 -9.17 -2.15 12.15
CA GLY A 75 -8.09 -3.01 11.65
C GLY A 75 -6.67 -2.61 12.08
N MET A 76 -5.67 -3.43 11.71
CA MET A 76 -4.25 -3.07 11.88
C MET A 76 -3.95 -1.84 11.01
N THR A 77 -3.47 -0.76 11.64
CA THR A 77 -3.08 0.49 10.99
C THR A 77 -1.67 0.88 11.39
N MET A 78 -0.93 1.54 10.50
CA MET A 78 0.44 2.00 10.73
C MET A 78 0.50 3.53 10.84
N ASP A 79 1.00 4.06 11.95
CA ASP A 79 1.20 5.51 12.08
C ASP A 79 2.47 6.00 11.39
N GLN A 80 2.63 7.32 11.27
CA GLN A 80 3.80 7.94 10.61
C GLN A 80 5.13 7.57 11.30
N GLY A 81 5.13 7.41 12.63
CA GLY A 81 6.31 7.02 13.40
C GLY A 81 6.73 5.59 13.09
N GLU A 82 5.77 4.68 12.98
CA GLU A 82 5.97 3.28 12.60
C GLU A 82 6.48 3.15 11.16
N LEU A 83 5.93 3.91 10.20
CA LEU A 83 6.47 3.95 8.83
C LEU A 83 7.89 4.51 8.79
N THR A 84 8.17 5.55 9.59
CA THR A 84 9.51 6.11 9.69
C THR A 84 10.50 5.08 10.22
N GLN A 85 10.12 4.30 11.25
CA GLN A 85 10.94 3.19 11.76
C GLN A 85 11.17 2.11 10.70
N PHE A 86 10.11 1.68 10.01
CA PHE A 86 10.21 0.74 8.90
C PHE A 86 11.18 1.24 7.81
N SER A 87 11.10 2.53 7.46
CA SER A 87 11.95 3.14 6.43
C SER A 87 13.42 3.18 6.84
N MET A 88 13.71 3.41 8.12
CA MET A 88 15.06 3.35 8.67
C MET A 88 15.59 1.91 8.68
N ASP A 89 14.80 0.95 9.15
CA ASP A 89 15.21 -0.46 9.26
C ASP A 89 15.47 -1.08 7.88
N CYS A 90 14.65 -0.73 6.88
CA CYS A 90 14.82 -1.16 5.50
C CYS A 90 15.83 -0.31 4.71
N SER A 91 16.41 0.73 5.32
CA SER A 91 17.33 1.66 4.66
C SER A 91 16.76 2.26 3.37
N LEU A 92 15.45 2.60 3.38
CA LEU A 92 14.78 3.25 2.25
C LEU A 92 15.26 4.69 2.07
N GLU A 93 15.71 5.32 3.15
CA GLU A 93 16.28 6.66 3.08
C GLU A 93 17.60 6.64 2.28
N THR A 94 17.58 7.34 1.15
CA THR A 94 18.75 7.55 0.31
C THR A 94 18.93 9.04 0.02
N GLY A 95 20.07 9.43 -0.57
CA GLY A 95 20.29 10.82 -0.96
C GLY A 95 19.22 11.35 -1.94
N GLU A 96 18.60 10.48 -2.75
CA GLU A 96 17.55 10.81 -3.71
C GLU A 96 16.13 10.67 -3.14
N LEU A 97 16.00 9.86 -2.10
CA LEU A 97 14.77 9.62 -1.34
C LEU A 97 15.00 9.94 0.15
N PRO A 98 15.18 11.23 0.52
CA PRO A 98 15.38 11.61 1.91
C PRO A 98 14.12 11.35 2.74
N ILE A 99 14.23 11.25 4.07
CA ILE A 99 13.07 10.95 4.93
C ILE A 99 11.90 11.94 4.76
N THR A 100 12.20 13.20 4.46
CA THR A 100 11.18 14.23 4.17
C THR A 100 10.35 13.92 2.93
N ARG A 101 10.90 13.18 1.97
CA ARG A 101 10.17 12.71 0.78
C ARG A 101 9.33 11.48 1.10
N ILE A 102 9.83 10.58 1.94
CA ILE A 102 9.08 9.42 2.44
C ILE A 102 7.85 9.87 3.25
N ILE A 103 8.00 10.87 4.13
CA ILE A 103 6.88 11.46 4.88
C ILE A 103 5.80 12.03 3.94
N LYS A 104 6.20 12.70 2.85
CA LYS A 104 5.23 13.21 1.87
C LYS A 104 4.50 12.11 1.11
N ILE A 105 5.15 10.96 0.92
CA ILE A 105 4.52 9.78 0.32
C ILE A 105 3.51 9.19 1.31
N PHE A 106 3.85 9.10 2.60
CA PHE A 106 2.91 8.74 3.68
C PHE A 106 1.69 9.66 3.70
N GLU A 107 1.89 10.98 3.83
CA GLU A 107 0.79 11.96 3.89
C GLU A 107 -0.10 11.90 2.66
N ARG A 108 0.47 11.55 1.50
CA ARG A 108 -0.29 11.37 0.28
C ARG A 108 -1.16 10.12 0.37
N ALA A 109 -0.59 8.98 0.77
CA ALA A 109 -1.28 7.71 0.86
C ALA A 109 -2.42 7.76 1.90
N ASP A 110 -2.17 8.40 3.04
CA ASP A 110 -3.11 8.60 4.17
C ASP A 110 -4.33 9.49 3.81
N VAL A 111 -4.22 10.29 2.74
CA VAL A 111 -5.26 11.23 2.30
C VAL A 111 -6.12 10.65 1.17
N VAL A 112 -5.80 9.45 0.66
CA VAL A 112 -6.51 8.89 -0.50
C VAL A 112 -7.90 8.36 -0.14
N ASP A 113 -8.25 8.23 1.15
CA ASP A 113 -9.57 7.72 1.52
C ASP A 113 -10.65 8.82 1.49
N GLU A 114 -11.34 8.91 0.34
CA GLU A 114 -12.75 9.27 0.24
C GLU A 114 -13.21 8.95 -1.18
N ASN A 115 -13.62 7.70 -1.46
CA ASN A 115 -14.73 7.34 -2.38
C ASN A 115 -14.98 8.19 -3.65
N SER A 116 -13.97 8.72 -4.36
CA SER A 116 -14.21 9.84 -5.28
C SER A 116 -13.73 9.61 -6.72
N LYS A 117 -14.71 9.24 -7.54
CA LYS A 117 -14.80 9.58 -8.98
C LYS A 117 -14.82 11.10 -9.25
N SER A 118 -14.43 11.93 -8.28
CA SER A 118 -14.43 13.37 -8.35
C SER A 118 -13.29 13.90 -7.50
N ARG A 119 -12.24 14.33 -8.19
CA ARG A 119 -11.05 15.03 -7.73
C ARG A 119 -11.39 16.27 -6.85
N GLN A 120 -11.94 16.08 -5.66
CA GLN A 120 -12.39 17.14 -4.77
C GLN A 120 -11.83 16.94 -3.37
N LYS A 121 -10.89 17.84 -3.04
CA LYS A 121 -10.36 18.19 -1.71
C LYS A 121 -9.84 17.00 -0.89
N ALA A 122 -8.52 17.01 -0.66
CA ALA A 122 -7.87 16.24 0.40
C ALA A 122 -8.75 16.23 1.66
N SER A 123 -9.35 15.08 1.97
CA SER A 123 -9.83 14.80 3.32
C SER A 123 -8.59 14.87 4.22
N THR A 124 -8.78 15.30 5.47
CA THR A 124 -7.69 15.19 6.44
C THR A 124 -7.48 13.70 6.68
N GLY A 125 -6.34 13.17 6.27
CA GLY A 125 -5.98 11.78 6.56
C GLY A 125 -6.07 11.49 8.05
N ASP A 126 -6.36 10.25 8.41
CA ASP A 126 -6.58 9.88 9.81
C ASP A 126 -5.27 9.63 10.57
N GLY A 127 -4.14 9.72 9.87
CA GLY A 127 -2.79 9.56 10.40
C GLY A 127 -2.40 8.11 10.64
N ALA A 128 -3.14 7.16 10.05
CA ALA A 128 -3.04 5.74 10.34
C ALA A 128 -3.27 4.89 9.07
N LEU A 129 -2.18 4.59 8.35
CA LEU A 129 -2.25 3.84 7.10
C LEU A 129 -2.85 2.45 7.29
N GLU A 130 -3.90 2.15 6.54
CA GLU A 130 -4.34 0.79 6.30
C GLU A 130 -3.36 0.01 5.40
N LEU A 131 -3.53 -1.31 5.34
CA LEU A 131 -2.67 -2.19 4.55
C LEU A 131 -2.53 -1.77 3.07
N HIS A 132 -3.62 -1.30 2.46
CA HIS A 132 -3.61 -0.90 1.05
C HIS A 132 -2.88 0.43 0.83
N GLU A 133 -3.04 1.39 1.74
CA GLU A 133 -2.35 2.69 1.71
C GLU A 133 -0.85 2.53 1.99
N PHE A 134 -0.46 1.61 2.90
CA PHE A 134 0.93 1.22 3.08
C PHE A 134 1.57 0.74 1.78
N PHE A 135 0.86 -0.07 0.98
CA PHE A 135 1.38 -0.54 -0.30
C PHE A 135 1.40 0.54 -1.39
N GLU A 136 0.57 1.58 -1.30
CA GLU A 136 0.69 2.76 -2.17
C GLU A 136 1.90 3.63 -1.81
N ALA A 137 2.34 3.56 -0.55
CA ALA A 137 3.45 4.34 -0.04
C ALA A 137 4.84 3.72 -0.32
N LEU A 138 4.90 2.45 -0.74
CA LEU A 138 6.13 1.76 -1.16
C LEU A 138 6.54 2.12 -2.59
#